data_AF-A0A958QXG3-F1
#
_entry.id   AF-A0A958QXG3-F1
#
_cell.length_a   1.000
_cell.length_b   1.000
_cell.length_c   1.000
_cell.angle_alpha   90.00
_cell.angle_beta   90.00
_cell.angle_gamma   90.00
#
_symmetry.space_group_name_H-M   'P 1'
#
loop_
_entity.id
_entity.type
_entity.pdbx_description
1 polymer ?
#
loop_
_entity_poly.entity_id
_entity_poly.type
_entity_poly.pdbx_seq_one_letter_code
_entity_poly.pdbx_strand_id
1 'polypeptide(L)' 'EVVKILQESLDGVVPIIGCGGISNGADVRKYREAGACAVQIYTSFIYRGPAVIAECIRAWGE' A
#
# COMPACT_ATOMS: atom_id res chain seq x y z
N GLU A 1 -7.02 -3.74 6.92
CA GLU A 1 -7.56 -3.82 8.29
C GLU A 1 -6.57 -3.28 9.32
N VAL A 2 -5.42 -3.93 9.54
CA VAL A 2 -4.41 -3.48 10.54
C VAL A 2 -3.98 -2.02 10.36
N VAL A 3 -3.71 -1.58 9.13
CA VAL A 3 -3.31 -0.19 8.84
C VAL A 3 -4.36 0.81 9.32
N LYS A 4 -5.64 0.52 9.11
CA LYS A 4 -6.74 1.39 9.53
C LYS A 4 -6.82 1.48 11.05
N ILE A 5 -6.72 0.33 11.74
CA ILE A 5 -6.70 0.27 13.20
C ILE A 5 -5.55 1.10 13.77
N LEU A 6 -4.35 0.97 13.20
CA LEU A 6 -3.19 1.75 13.63
C LEU A 6 -3.35 3.23 13.33
N GLN A 7 -3.89 3.60 12.17
CA GLN A 7 -4.11 4.99 11.81
C GLN A 7 -5.06 5.67 12.81
N GLU A 8 -6.16 5.00 13.15
CA GLU A 8 -7.14 5.46 14.14
C GLU A 8 -6.55 5.52 15.55
N SER A 9 -5.78 4.50 15.96
CA SER A 9 -5.18 4.44 17.31
C SER A 9 -4.04 5.44 17.52
N LEU A 10 -3.40 5.89 16.44
CA LEU A 10 -2.26 6.81 16.47
C LEU A 10 -2.67 8.25 16.13
N ASP A 11 -3.97 8.53 15.99
CA ASP A 11 -4.54 9.82 15.59
C ASP A 11 -3.87 10.44 14.35
N GLY A 12 -3.39 9.58 13.44
CA GLY A 12 -2.62 10.00 12.25
C GLY A 12 -1.28 10.70 12.53
N VAL A 13 -0.78 10.71 13.76
CA VAL A 13 0.46 11.41 14.14
C VAL A 13 1.71 10.65 13.69
N VAL A 14 1.61 9.31 13.63
CA VAL A 14 2.72 8.45 13.21
C VAL A 14 2.49 7.98 11.76
N PRO A 15 3.41 8.26 10.83
CA PRO A 15 3.32 7.77 9.46
C PRO A 15 3.36 6.24 9.40
N ILE A 16 2.44 5.64 8.65
CA ILE A 16 2.35 4.18 8.50
C ILE A 16 2.82 3.78 7.10
N ILE A 17 3.73 2.80 7.03
CA ILE A 17 4.15 2.17 5.77
C ILE A 17 3.54 0.76 5.73
N GLY A 18 2.65 0.52 4.77
CA GLY A 18 1.98 -0.78 4.61
C GLY A 18 2.82 -1.78 3.83
N CYS A 19 2.74 -3.06 4.17
CA CYS A 19 3.34 -4.13 3.38
C CYS A 19 2.49 -5.40 3.42
N GLY A 20 2.68 -6.26 2.42
CA GLY A 20 2.04 -7.58 2.36
C GLY A 20 0.87 -7.64 1.39
N GLY A 21 0.91 -8.64 0.49
CA GLY A 21 -0.20 -8.98 -0.41
C GLY A 21 -0.47 -8.01 -1.57
N ILE A 22 0.32 -6.95 -1.75
CA ILE A 22 0.11 -5.97 -2.82
C ILE A 22 0.48 -6.57 -4.17
N SER A 23 -0.52 -6.93 -4.98
CA SER A 23 -0.30 -7.61 -6.26
C SER A 23 -0.86 -6.87 -7.45
N ASN A 24 -1.60 -5.76 -7.26
CA ASN A 24 -2.22 -4.95 -8.30
C ASN A 24 -2.53 -3.54 -7.76
N GLY A 25 -3.00 -2.65 -8.63
CA GLY A 25 -3.37 -1.27 -8.26
C GLY A 25 -4.54 -1.17 -7.26
N ALA A 26 -5.50 -2.10 -7.27
CA ALA A 26 -6.58 -2.08 -6.29
C ALA A 26 -6.08 -2.38 -4.88
N ASP A 27 -5.10 -3.25 -4.73
CA ASP A 27 -4.50 -3.56 -3.43
C ASP A 27 -3.77 -2.35 -2.85
N VAL A 28 -3.03 -1.60 -3.68
CA VAL A 28 -2.32 -0.41 -3.19
C VAL A 28 -3.29 0.70 -2.77
N ARG A 29 -4.44 0.84 -3.46
CA ARG A 29 -5.50 1.77 -3.06
C ARG A 29 -6.09 1.43 -1.71
N LYS A 30 -6.31 0.15 -1.39
CA LYS A 30 -6.77 -0.26 -0.06
C LYS A 30 -5.83 0.21 1.06
N TYR A 31 -4.52 0.22 0.81
CA TYR A 31 -3.54 0.75 1.77
C TYR A 31 -3.64 2.27 1.89
N ARG A 32 -3.77 2.99 0.77
CA ARG A 32 -3.94 4.44 0.74
C ARG A 32 -5.21 4.88 1.47
N GLU A 33 -6.34 4.24 1.17
CA GLU A 33 -7.65 4.48 1.79
C GLU A 33 -7.65 4.15 3.29
N ALA A 34 -6.86 3.16 3.71
CA ALA A 34 -6.66 2.85 5.12
C ALA A 34 -5.75 3.86 5.86
N GLY A 35 -5.16 4.82 5.15
CA GLY A 35 -4.32 5.88 5.71
C GLY A 35 -2.81 5.59 5.75
N ALA A 36 -2.33 4.62 4.96
CA ALA A 36 -0.89 4.43 4.78
C ALA A 36 -0.28 5.62 4.02
N CYS A 37 0.90 6.07 4.45
CA CYS A 37 1.68 7.11 3.78
C CYS A 37 2.51 6.57 2.61
N ALA A 38 2.86 5.29 2.66
CA ALA A 38 3.59 4.58 1.62
C ALA A 38 3.32 3.08 1.70
N VAL A 39 3.78 2.34 0.69
CA VAL A 39 3.74 0.87 0.67
C VAL A 39 5.08 0.25 0.31
N GLN A 40 5.28 -0.99 0.75
CA GLN A 40 6.42 -1.84 0.37
C GLN A 40 5.93 -3.07 -0.39
N ILE A 41 6.64 -3.40 -1.47
CA ILE A 41 6.30 -4.47 -2.39
C ILE A 41 7.51 -5.39 -2.54
N TYR A 42 7.32 -6.70 -2.36
CA TYR A 42 8.37 -7.71 -2.57
C TYR A 42 7.85 -8.86 -3.43
N THR A 43 6.98 -9.70 -2.88
CA THR A 43 6.57 -10.98 -3.51
C THR A 43 6.05 -10.79 -4.93
N SER A 44 5.17 -9.81 -5.15
CA SER A 44 4.62 -9.53 -6.48
C SER A 44 5.65 -8.94 -7.44
N PHE A 45 6.67 -8.22 -6.96
CA PHE A 45 7.77 -7.77 -7.81
C PHE A 45 8.57 -8.97 -8.34
N ILE A 46 8.81 -10.00 -7.52
CA ILE A 46 9.48 -11.23 -7.97
C ILE A 46 8.67 -11.96 -9.05
N TYR A 47 7.36 -12.10 -8.86
CA TYR A 47 6.53 -12.89 -9.78
C TYR A 47 5.96 -12.12 -10.99
N ARG A 48 5.76 -10.80 -10.88
CA ARG A 48 5.18 -9.96 -11.95
C ARG A 48 6.19 -8.99 -12.57
N GLY A 49 7.40 -8.92 -12.02
CA GLY A 49 8.43 -7.99 -12.47
C GLY A 49 8.06 -6.51 -12.23
N PRO A 50 8.80 -5.57 -12.83
CA PRO A 50 8.62 -4.13 -12.59
C PRO A 50 7.28 -3.56 -13.05
N ALA A 51 6.53 -4.28 -13.90
CA ALA A 51 5.22 -3.84 -14.38
C ALA A 51 4.22 -3.59 -13.23
N VAL A 52 4.27 -4.40 -12.17
CA VAL A 52 3.41 -4.20 -10.98
C VAL A 52 3.71 -2.89 -10.27
N ILE A 53 4.96 -2.42 -10.29
CA ILE A 53 5.36 -1.16 -9.66
C ILE A 53 4.73 0.01 -10.42
N ALA A 54 4.82 0.02 -11.75
CA ALA A 54 4.19 1.05 -12.58
C ALA A 54 2.66 1.06 -12.46
N GLU A 55 2.04 -0.12 -12.37
CA GLU A 55 0.60 -0.26 -12.09
C GLU A 55 0.23 0.34 -10.73
N CYS A 56 0.97 0.01 -9.67
CA CYS A 56 0.72 0.54 -8.32
C CYS A 56 0.94 2.05 -8.25
N ILE A 57 1.98 2.59 -8.90
CA ILE A 57 2.24 4.05 -8.90
C ILE A 57 1.08 4.81 -9.54
N ARG A 58 0.56 4.33 -10.68
CA ARG A 58 -0.61 4.95 -11.33
C ARG A 58 -1.83 4.95 -10.41
N ALA A 59 -2.16 3.78 -9.85
CA ALA A 59 -3.28 3.63 -8.94
C ALA A 59 -3.11 4.37 -7.61
N TRP A 60 -1.88 4.69 -7.20
CA TRP A 60 -1.60 5.49 -6.00
C TRP A 60 -1.79 6.99 -6.23
N GLY A 61 -1.67 7.47 -7.47
CA GLY A 61 -1.87 8.88 -7.83
C GLY A 61 -3.34 9.24 -8.10
N GLU A 62 -4.11 8.26 -8.59
CA GLU A 62 -5.59 8.33 -8.77
C GLU A 62 -6.30 8.40 -7.42
#